data_AF-A0A9R0SGN5-F1
#
_entry.id   AF-A0A9R0SGN5-F1
#
_cell.length_a   1.000
_cell.length_b   1.000
_cell.length_c   1.000
_cell.angle_alpha   90.00
_cell.angle_beta   90.00
_cell.angle_gamma   90.00
#
_symmetry.space_group_name_H-M   'P 1'
#
loop_
_entity.id
_entity.type
_entity.pdbx_description
1 polymer ?
#
loop_
_entity_poly.entity_id
_entity_poly.type
_entity_poly.pdbx_seq_one_letter_code
_entity_poly.pdbx_strand_id
1 'polypeptide(L)'
;MASDDDCYYYYDDDGDGEEDEEDGEEAADWDGLAVGADEDDLGLLEDDPPHSERRVDCWAITEDTLSAAQQEDLSTMMNLLNIKQHQARSLFIHHRWKIDCIYDCLDRKGRDRMLREAGIVLQEKSSMLIGALRTPSTSVQCNVCFDDDLSPAAVSTMDCGHCFCNDCEFIMPSPQ
;
A
#
# COMPACT_ATOMS: atom_id res chain seq x y z
N MET A 1 1.60 1.97 -22.94
CA MET A 1 0.79 0.78 -22.59
C MET A 1 0.65 0.80 -21.09
N ALA A 2 -0.48 1.31 -20.60
CA ALA A 2 -0.79 1.34 -19.17
C ALA A 2 -1.45 0.00 -18.83
N SER A 3 -0.88 -0.71 -17.86
CA SER A 3 -1.41 -2.00 -17.40
C SER A 3 -2.30 -1.70 -16.20
N ASP A 4 -3.60 -1.51 -16.47
CA ASP A 4 -4.63 -1.54 -15.44
C ASP A 4 -4.80 -3.01 -15.02
N ASP A 5 -4.12 -3.40 -13.94
CA ASP A 5 -4.29 -4.70 -13.29
C ASP A 5 -5.42 -4.57 -12.27
N ASP A 6 -6.64 -4.51 -12.80
CA ASP A 6 -7.86 -4.62 -12.02
C ASP A 6 -8.05 -6.10 -11.65
N CYS A 7 -7.79 -6.43 -10.38
CA CYS A 7 -8.03 -7.74 -9.82
C CYS A 7 -9.54 -7.96 -9.65
N TYR A 8 -10.21 -8.32 -10.75
CA TYR A 8 -11.58 -8.80 -10.77
C TYR A 8 -11.63 -10.25 -10.24
N TYR A 9 -12.26 -10.44 -9.09
CA TYR A 9 -12.62 -11.78 -8.62
C TYR A 9 -13.72 -12.34 -9.51
N TYR A 10 -13.40 -13.30 -10.37
CA TYR A 10 -14.39 -14.23 -10.93
C TYR A 10 -14.78 -15.19 -9.81
N TYR A 11 -16.00 -15.08 -9.31
CA TYR A 11 -16.62 -16.17 -8.57
C TYR A 11 -17.05 -17.20 -9.62
N ASP A 12 -16.42 -18.37 -9.61
CA ASP A 12 -16.89 -19.52 -10.36
C ASP A 12 -18.23 -19.96 -9.72
N ASP A 13 -19.31 -19.66 -10.44
CA ASP A 13 -20.68 -20.10 -10.18
C ASP A 13 -20.79 -21.58 -10.56
N ASP A 14 -20.41 -22.46 -9.62
CA ASP A 14 -20.73 -23.89 -9.70
C ASP A 14 -22.17 -24.09 -9.21
N GLY A 15 -23.09 -24.13 -10.17
CA GLY A 15 -24.51 -24.35 -9.93
C GLY A 15 -24.85 -25.75 -9.40
N ASP A 16 -25.76 -25.77 -8.42
CA ASP A 16 -26.70 -26.84 -8.10
C ASP A 16 -27.85 -26.14 -7.35
N GLY A 17 -28.91 -25.71 -8.03
CA GLY A 17 -30.07 -26.56 -8.31
C GLY A 17 -31.03 -26.51 -7.11
N GLU A 18 -32.12 -25.74 -7.20
CA GLU A 18 -33.53 -26.16 -7.02
C GLU A 18 -34.46 -24.93 -7.10
N GLU A 19 -35.56 -25.13 -7.81
CA GLU A 19 -36.58 -24.20 -8.28
C GLU A 19 -37.51 -23.76 -7.13
N ASP A 20 -37.97 -22.50 -7.11
CA ASP A 20 -39.41 -22.19 -7.01
C ASP A 20 -39.75 -20.67 -6.99
N GLU A 21 -40.66 -20.35 -7.92
CA GLU A 21 -41.81 -19.42 -7.90
C GLU A 21 -41.65 -17.88 -7.93
N GLU A 22 -42.02 -17.35 -9.11
CA GLU A 22 -42.86 -16.18 -9.41
C GLU A 22 -42.94 -15.02 -8.39
N ASP A 23 -42.44 -13.85 -8.79
CA ASP A 23 -43.34 -12.71 -8.97
C ASP A 23 -42.79 -11.78 -10.07
N GLY A 24 -43.61 -11.57 -11.09
CA GLY A 24 -43.25 -10.84 -12.30
C GLY A 24 -44.32 -9.79 -12.57
N GLU A 25 -43.99 -8.52 -12.35
CA GLU A 25 -44.76 -7.35 -12.79
C GLU A 25 -43.99 -6.08 -12.35
N GLU A 26 -43.86 -4.98 -13.07
CA GLU A 26 -44.22 -4.53 -14.41
C GLU A 26 -43.34 -3.28 -14.59
N ALA A 27 -42.71 -3.13 -15.75
CA ALA A 27 -41.95 -1.93 -16.05
C ALA A 27 -42.95 -0.80 -16.35
N ALA A 28 -43.28 0.02 -15.35
CA ALA A 28 -44.11 1.20 -15.55
C ALA A 28 -43.32 2.27 -16.32
N ASP A 29 -43.44 2.17 -17.64
CA ASP A 29 -43.43 3.26 -18.60
C ASP A 29 -44.30 4.42 -18.07
N TRP A 30 -43.68 5.55 -17.70
CA TRP A 30 -44.41 6.79 -17.45
C TRP A 30 -44.14 7.76 -18.61
N ASP A 31 -44.76 7.44 -19.74
CA ASP A 31 -45.07 8.38 -20.80
C ASP A 31 -45.91 9.53 -20.25
N GLY A 32 -45.70 10.71 -20.83
CA GLY A 32 -46.28 11.96 -20.36
C GLY A 32 -47.80 11.94 -20.34
N LEU A 33 -48.39 12.45 -19.26
CA LEU A 33 -49.77 12.90 -19.27
C LEU A 33 -49.86 14.37 -18.85
N ALA A 34 -50.03 15.21 -19.88
CA ALA A 34 -50.66 16.51 -19.74
C ALA A 34 -52.09 16.32 -19.23
N VAL A 35 -52.39 16.87 -18.05
CA VAL A 35 -53.74 17.09 -17.52
C VAL A 35 -53.67 18.51 -16.96
N GLY A 36 -54.27 19.50 -17.62
CA GLY A 36 -55.71 19.73 -17.57
C GLY A 36 -55.94 20.77 -16.48
N ALA A 37 -55.99 22.04 -16.88
CA ALA A 37 -56.11 23.17 -15.96
C ALA A 37 -57.44 23.12 -15.18
N ASP A 38 -57.35 22.92 -13.88
CA ASP A 38 -58.32 23.44 -12.91
C ASP A 38 -57.59 24.44 -11.98
N GLU A 39 -57.91 25.70 -12.20
CA GLU A 39 -57.71 26.76 -11.22
C GLU A 39 -58.63 26.46 -10.04
N ASP A 40 -58.06 26.10 -8.88
CA ASP A 40 -58.58 26.25 -7.50
C ASP A 40 -58.20 25.07 -6.57
N ASP A 41 -56.91 24.84 -6.33
CA ASP A 41 -56.43 24.17 -5.09
C ASP A 41 -55.03 24.67 -4.68
N LEU A 42 -55.00 25.73 -3.87
CA LEU A 42 -53.81 26.15 -3.15
C LEU A 42 -53.71 25.34 -1.85
N GLY A 43 -53.43 24.05 -1.98
CA GLY A 43 -53.31 23.10 -0.88
C GLY A 43 -51.89 22.56 -0.75
N LEU A 44 -51.06 23.26 0.03
CA LEU A 44 -49.85 22.78 0.71
C LEU A 44 -48.88 21.94 -0.14
N LEU A 45 -47.83 22.60 -0.65
CA LEU A 45 -46.53 21.95 -0.75
C LEU A 45 -46.19 21.48 0.68
N GLU A 46 -46.41 20.20 0.97
CA GLU A 46 -45.75 19.56 2.11
C GLU A 46 -44.26 19.64 1.79
N ASP A 47 -43.59 20.66 2.34
CA ASP A 47 -42.14 20.70 2.40
C ASP A 47 -41.71 19.38 3.05
N ASP A 48 -41.20 18.45 2.24
CA ASP A 48 -40.52 17.25 2.74
C ASP A 48 -39.58 17.71 3.87
N PRO A 49 -39.68 17.14 5.08
CA PRO A 49 -38.85 17.57 6.19
C PRO A 49 -37.39 17.52 5.70
N PRO A 50 -36.61 18.59 5.88
CA PRO A 50 -35.28 18.69 5.30
C PRO A 50 -34.54 17.42 5.66
N HIS A 51 -34.12 16.65 4.63
CA HIS A 51 -33.35 15.43 4.80
C HIS A 51 -32.34 15.71 5.90
N SER A 52 -32.54 15.04 7.05
CA SER A 52 -31.68 15.22 8.21
C SER A 52 -30.27 15.03 7.68
N GLU A 53 -29.50 16.13 7.59
CA GLU A 53 -28.10 16.08 7.21
C GLU A 53 -27.47 15.11 8.20
N ARG A 54 -27.22 13.88 7.73
CA ARG A 54 -26.65 12.83 8.55
C ARG A 54 -25.32 13.37 9.02
N ARG A 55 -25.27 13.80 10.30
CA ARG A 55 -24.06 14.35 10.88
C ARG A 55 -22.96 13.31 10.72
N VAL A 56 -21.97 13.65 9.93
CA VAL A 56 -20.80 12.81 9.73
C VAL A 56 -19.85 13.13 10.87
N ASP A 57 -19.61 12.16 11.74
CA ASP A 57 -18.62 12.31 12.79
C ASP A 57 -17.23 12.26 12.13
N CYS A 58 -16.58 13.41 12.06
CA CYS A 58 -15.22 13.54 11.54
C CYS A 58 -14.22 13.62 12.71
N TRP A 59 -13.19 12.78 12.69
CA TRP A 59 -12.08 12.82 13.64
C TRP A 59 -10.81 13.33 12.96
N ALA A 60 -10.08 14.25 13.61
CA ALA A 60 -8.77 14.71 13.16
C ALA A 60 -7.64 13.89 13.79
N ILE A 61 -6.81 13.25 12.97
CA ILE A 61 -5.64 12.49 13.44
C ILE A 61 -4.40 13.40 13.48
N THR A 62 -3.51 13.13 14.44
CA THR A 62 -2.20 13.79 14.53
C THR A 62 -1.14 13.00 13.78
N GLU A 63 -0.03 13.65 13.42
CA GLU A 63 1.13 12.97 12.85
C GLU A 63 1.63 11.83 13.74
N ASP A 64 1.67 12.05 15.06
CA ASP A 64 2.13 11.05 16.02
C ASP A 64 1.23 9.81 16.07
N THR A 65 -0.09 10.02 16.04
CA THR A 65 -1.06 8.91 16.09
C THR A 65 -1.04 8.09 14.81
N LEU A 66 -0.92 8.75 13.64
CA LEU A 66 -0.73 8.06 12.37
C LEU A 66 0.59 7.29 12.33
N SER A 67 1.68 7.91 12.75
CA SER A 67 3.01 7.30 12.74
C SER A 67 3.08 6.10 13.68
N ALA A 68 2.45 6.18 14.86
CA ALA A 68 2.37 5.07 15.80
C ALA A 68 1.61 3.88 15.20
N ALA A 69 0.45 4.12 14.57
CA ALA A 69 -0.34 3.08 13.91
C ALA A 69 0.45 2.41 12.77
N GLN A 70 1.07 3.20 11.90
CA GLN A 70 1.90 2.68 10.81
C GLN A 70 3.11 1.87 11.34
N GLN A 71 3.71 2.31 12.44
CA GLN A 71 4.87 1.61 13.02
C GLN A 71 4.48 0.27 13.66
N GLU A 72 3.28 0.15 14.22
CA GLU A 72 2.75 -1.11 14.73
C GLU A 72 2.54 -2.13 13.60
N ASP A 73 1.92 -1.71 12.50
CA ASP A 73 1.73 -2.54 11.31
C ASP A 73 3.08 -2.98 10.70
N LEU A 74 4.02 -2.04 10.56
CA LEU A 74 5.37 -2.32 10.09
C LEU A 74 6.09 -3.33 11.01
N SER A 75 6.02 -3.14 12.32
CA SER A 75 6.66 -4.02 13.29
C SER A 75 6.11 -5.44 13.23
N THR A 76 4.80 -5.58 13.04
CA THR A 76 4.13 -6.88 12.88
C THR A 76 4.67 -7.61 11.64
N MET A 77 4.72 -6.95 10.48
CA MET A 77 5.24 -7.57 9.25
C MET A 77 6.75 -7.83 9.30
N MET A 78 7.53 -6.94 9.93
CA MET A 78 8.96 -7.15 10.14
C MET A 78 9.23 -8.44 10.91
N ASN A 79 8.47 -8.68 11.99
CA ASN A 79 8.62 -9.88 12.80
C ASN A 79 8.14 -11.14 12.07
N LEU A 80 6.97 -11.07 11.41
CA LEU A 80 6.39 -12.19 10.68
C LEU A 80 7.29 -12.66 9.53
N LEU A 81 7.81 -11.72 8.73
CA LEU A 81 8.56 -12.02 7.52
C LEU A 81 10.07 -12.01 7.75
N ASN A 82 10.54 -11.65 8.95
CA ASN A 82 11.95 -11.48 9.30
C ASN A 82 12.69 -10.58 8.28
N ILE A 83 12.15 -9.38 8.07
CA ILE A 83 12.66 -8.37 7.13
C ILE A 83 12.93 -7.04 7.84
N LYS A 84 13.73 -6.18 7.22
CA LYS A 84 14.02 -4.82 7.73
C LYS A 84 12.83 -3.87 7.49
N GLN A 85 12.75 -2.79 8.26
CA GLN A 85 11.66 -1.81 8.18
C GLN A 85 11.45 -1.23 6.78
N HIS A 86 12.52 -0.87 6.06
CA HIS A 86 12.39 -0.33 4.71
C HIS A 86 11.78 -1.35 3.74
N GLN A 87 12.13 -2.64 3.87
CA GLN A 87 11.54 -3.70 3.07
C GLN A 87 10.06 -3.90 3.40
N ALA A 88 9.70 -3.90 4.69
CA ALA A 88 8.31 -3.95 5.10
C ALA A 88 7.52 -2.76 4.52
N ARG A 89 8.08 -1.55 4.57
CA ARG A 89 7.46 -0.35 3.99
C ARG A 89 7.23 -0.49 2.49
N SER A 90 8.21 -0.97 1.72
CA SER A 90 8.04 -1.24 0.28
C SER A 90 6.94 -2.27 0.02
N LEU A 91 6.83 -3.31 0.85
CA LEU A 91 5.76 -4.31 0.77
C LEU A 91 4.37 -3.69 1.01
N PHE A 92 4.23 -2.88 2.06
CA PHE A 92 2.98 -2.16 2.34
C PHE A 92 2.58 -1.23 1.19
N ILE A 93 3.55 -0.50 0.62
CA ILE A 93 3.30 0.37 -0.53
C ILE A 93 2.85 -0.44 -1.75
N HIS A 94 3.50 -1.57 -2.04
CA HIS A 94 3.12 -2.47 -3.14
C HIS A 94 1.68 -2.97 -3.00
N HIS A 95 1.26 -3.32 -1.78
CA HIS A 95 -0.11 -3.76 -1.49
C HIS A 95 -1.07 -2.61 -1.12
N ARG A 96 -0.67 -1.35 -1.36
CA ARG A 96 -1.49 -0.15 -1.10
C ARG A 96 -2.04 -0.10 0.34
N TRP A 97 -1.24 -0.54 1.30
CA TRP A 97 -1.55 -0.65 2.72
C TRP A 97 -2.72 -1.59 3.08
N LYS A 98 -3.09 -2.52 2.19
CA LYS A 98 -4.09 -3.57 2.48
C LYS A 98 -3.41 -4.79 3.09
N ILE A 99 -3.51 -4.93 4.41
CA ILE A 99 -2.89 -6.03 5.17
C ILE A 99 -3.43 -7.39 4.72
N ASP A 100 -4.73 -7.51 4.46
CA ASP A 100 -5.35 -8.77 4.01
C ASP A 100 -4.73 -9.27 2.69
N CYS A 101 -4.41 -8.36 1.77
CA CYS A 101 -3.74 -8.71 0.52
C CYS A 101 -2.32 -9.24 0.74
N ILE A 102 -1.62 -8.78 1.78
CA ILE A 102 -0.28 -9.29 2.14
C ILE A 102 -0.41 -10.72 2.67
N TYR A 103 -1.37 -10.98 3.57
CA TYR A 103 -1.61 -12.32 4.10
C TYR A 103 -2.05 -13.31 3.00
N ASP A 104 -3.03 -12.92 2.17
CA ASP A 104 -3.47 -13.74 1.03
C ASP A 104 -2.31 -14.07 0.07
N CYS A 105 -1.46 -13.07 -0.22
CA CYS A 105 -0.30 -13.25 -1.09
C CYS A 105 0.75 -14.18 -0.44
N LEU A 106 1.00 -14.01 0.86
CA LEU A 106 1.88 -14.87 1.63
C LEU A 106 1.39 -16.32 1.63
N ASP A 107 0.10 -16.55 1.82
CA ASP A 107 -0.50 -17.89 1.88
C ASP A 107 -0.50 -18.57 0.50
N ARG A 108 -0.86 -17.85 -0.57
CA ARG A 108 -0.98 -18.42 -1.92
C ARG A 108 0.37 -18.60 -2.62
N LYS A 109 1.27 -17.62 -2.48
CA LYS A 109 2.52 -17.54 -3.28
C LYS A 109 3.76 -17.86 -2.45
N GLY A 110 3.67 -17.79 -1.12
CA GLY A 110 4.80 -17.93 -0.23
C GLY A 110 5.65 -16.65 -0.13
N ARG A 111 6.47 -16.61 0.92
CA ARG A 111 7.29 -15.45 1.31
C ARG A 111 8.20 -14.92 0.21
N ASP A 112 9.06 -15.77 -0.37
CA ASP A 112 10.12 -15.30 -1.27
C ASP A 112 9.56 -14.76 -2.59
N ARG A 113 8.47 -15.36 -3.10
CA ARG A 113 7.81 -14.91 -4.33
C ARG A 113 7.10 -13.58 -4.11
N MET A 114 6.38 -13.43 -3.00
CA MET A 114 5.73 -12.17 -2.62
C MET A 114 6.74 -11.03 -2.49
N LEU A 115 7.84 -11.25 -1.76
CA LEU A 115 8.88 -10.24 -1.59
C LEU A 115 9.48 -9.83 -2.94
N ARG A 116 9.76 -10.78 -3.83
CA ARG A 116 10.31 -10.48 -5.16
C ARG A 116 9.36 -9.66 -6.04
N GLU A 117 8.05 -9.93 -5.98
CA GLU A 117 7.04 -9.15 -6.71
C GLU A 117 6.95 -7.70 -6.21
N ALA A 118 7.17 -7.48 -4.91
CA ALA A 118 7.31 -6.15 -4.32
C ALA A 118 8.67 -5.48 -4.59
N GLY A 119 9.54 -6.08 -5.41
CA GLY A 119 10.89 -5.55 -5.71
C GLY A 119 11.91 -5.77 -4.59
N ILE A 120 11.56 -6.56 -3.57
CA ILE A 120 12.40 -6.80 -2.39
C ILE A 120 13.34 -7.96 -2.68
N VAL A 121 14.64 -7.65 -2.76
CA VAL A 121 15.69 -8.66 -2.89
C VAL A 121 16.31 -8.88 -1.52
N LEU A 122 16.01 -10.03 -0.91
CA LEU A 122 16.73 -10.47 0.28
C LEU A 122 18.14 -10.86 -0.14
N GLN A 123 19.13 -10.03 0.21
CA GLN A 123 20.51 -10.48 0.13
C GLN A 123 20.69 -11.60 1.14
N GLU A 124 20.98 -12.80 0.65
CA GLU A 124 21.62 -13.80 1.50
C GLU A 124 22.83 -13.14 2.12
N LYS A 125 23.09 -13.41 3.40
CA LYS A 125 24.29 -12.95 4.11
C LYS A 125 25.51 -13.65 3.51
N SER A 126 25.79 -13.38 2.25
CA SER A 126 27.06 -13.58 1.62
C SER A 126 27.95 -12.49 2.20
N SER A 127 28.49 -12.78 3.39
CA SER A 127 29.74 -12.23 3.86
C SER A 127 30.92 -12.56 2.93
N MET A 128 30.65 -12.98 1.68
CA MET A 128 31.66 -13.41 0.75
C MET A 128 32.08 -12.23 -0.13
N LEU A 129 33.23 -11.69 0.25
CA LEU A 129 34.35 -11.51 -0.68
C LEU A 129 34.24 -10.41 -1.76
N ILE A 130 33.66 -9.24 -1.48
CA ILE A 130 34.01 -8.02 -2.27
C ILE A 130 34.84 -7.01 -1.44
N GLY A 131 34.80 -7.10 -0.11
CA GLY A 131 35.71 -6.36 0.78
C GLY A 131 36.94 -7.15 1.28
N ALA A 132 36.93 -8.49 1.16
CA ALA A 132 37.90 -9.37 1.83
C ALA A 132 39.27 -9.49 1.14
N LEU A 133 39.57 -8.67 0.14
CA LEU A 133 40.92 -8.55 -0.42
C LEU A 133 41.54 -7.16 -0.22
N ARG A 134 41.01 -6.37 0.72
CA ARG A 134 41.77 -5.24 1.26
C ARG A 134 42.46 -5.73 2.52
N THR A 135 43.79 -5.79 2.44
CA THR A 135 44.70 -5.65 3.59
C THR A 135 44.15 -4.65 4.62
N PRO A 136 44.53 -4.69 5.90
CA PRO A 136 44.14 -3.66 6.87
C PRO A 136 44.76 -2.31 6.47
N SER A 137 44.18 -1.66 5.47
CA SER A 137 44.43 -0.29 5.08
C SER A 137 43.60 0.54 6.03
N THR A 138 44.27 1.42 6.77
CA THR A 138 43.66 2.33 7.75
C THR A 138 42.76 3.39 7.11
N SER A 139 42.73 3.46 5.78
CA SER A 139 41.93 4.39 4.99
C SER A 139 40.81 3.67 4.24
N VAL A 140 39.60 4.25 4.33
CA VAL A 140 38.45 3.90 3.52
C VAL A 140 38.24 5.03 2.51
N GLN A 141 37.97 4.68 1.24
CA GLN A 141 37.74 5.67 0.19
C GLN A 141 36.24 5.82 -0.06
N CYS A 142 35.75 7.06 -0.14
CA CYS A 142 34.37 7.34 -0.56
C CYS A 142 34.28 7.36 -2.09
N ASN A 143 33.42 6.55 -2.69
CA ASN A 143 33.28 6.48 -4.16
C ASN A 143 32.46 7.64 -4.77
N VAL A 144 32.06 8.64 -3.97
CA VAL A 144 31.29 9.81 -4.43
C VAL A 144 32.20 11.05 -4.49
N CYS A 145 32.83 11.41 -3.37
CA CYS A 145 33.77 12.53 -3.32
C CYS A 145 35.22 12.15 -3.65
N PHE A 146 35.52 10.85 -3.72
CA PHE A 146 36.86 10.29 -3.94
C PHE A 146 37.89 10.63 -2.83
N ASP A 147 37.42 11.06 -1.66
CA ASP A 147 38.30 11.27 -0.50
C ASP A 147 38.80 9.94 0.07
N ASP A 148 40.13 9.85 0.22
CA ASP A 148 40.86 8.66 0.69
C ASP A 148 41.22 8.73 2.18
N ASP A 149 41.20 9.91 2.80
CA ASP A 149 41.63 10.15 4.18
C ASP A 149 40.48 10.00 5.20
N LEU A 150 39.57 9.06 4.96
CA LEU A 150 38.42 8.87 5.83
C LEU A 150 38.72 7.86 6.93
N SER A 151 38.49 8.30 8.17
CA SER A 151 38.43 7.43 9.34
C SER A 151 37.27 6.44 9.19
N PRO A 152 37.39 5.19 9.66
CA PRO A 152 36.28 4.25 9.71
C PRO A 152 35.02 4.76 10.44
N ALA A 153 35.16 5.75 11.33
CA ALA A 153 34.03 6.40 12.02
C ALA A 153 33.30 7.46 11.17
N ALA A 154 33.92 7.92 10.08
CA ALA A 154 33.37 8.94 9.18
C ALA A 154 32.69 8.34 7.94
N VAL A 155 32.41 7.02 7.97
CA VAL A 155 31.92 6.25 6.83
C VAL A 155 30.74 5.38 7.24
N SER A 156 29.65 5.44 6.48
CA SER A 156 28.46 4.61 6.59
C SER A 156 28.52 3.48 5.54
N THR A 157 28.19 2.25 5.95
CA THR A 157 28.16 1.08 5.05
C THR A 157 26.71 0.73 4.74
N MET A 158 26.36 0.74 3.46
CA MET A 158 25.05 0.37 2.99
C MET A 158 24.81 -1.14 3.09
N ASP A 159 23.56 -1.55 3.01
CA ASP A 159 23.16 -2.97 3.00
C ASP A 159 23.78 -3.78 1.84
N CYS A 160 24.20 -3.11 0.75
CA CYS A 160 24.93 -3.72 -0.36
C CYS A 160 26.45 -3.83 -0.14
N GLY A 161 26.95 -3.43 1.03
CA GLY A 161 28.37 -3.50 1.40
C GLY A 161 29.24 -2.35 0.87
N HIS A 162 28.65 -1.39 0.15
CA HIS A 162 29.35 -0.19 -0.28
C HIS A 162 29.44 0.85 0.84
N CYS A 163 30.60 1.49 0.94
CA CYS A 163 30.90 2.46 1.97
C CYS A 163 30.95 3.88 1.40
N PHE A 164 30.37 4.85 2.11
CA PHE A 164 30.31 6.25 1.73
C PHE A 164 30.62 7.14 2.93
N CYS A 165 31.26 8.30 2.73
CA CYS A 165 31.44 9.23 3.84
C CYS A 165 30.08 9.79 4.31
N ASN A 166 29.98 10.11 5.59
CA ASN A 166 28.73 10.63 6.17
C ASN A 166 28.29 11.96 5.51
N ASP A 167 29.23 12.73 4.96
CA ASP A 167 28.93 13.96 4.22
C ASP A 167 28.25 13.69 2.87
N CYS A 168 28.57 12.56 2.22
CA CYS A 168 27.93 12.12 0.97
C CYS A 168 26.66 11.29 1.19
N GLU A 169 26.48 10.72 2.39
CA GLU A 169 25.28 9.94 2.75
C GLU A 169 24.00 10.78 2.58
N PHE A 170 24.02 12.05 2.98
CA PHE A 170 22.87 12.96 2.86
C PHE A 170 22.50 13.35 1.42
N ILE A 171 23.38 13.11 0.45
CA ILE A 171 23.15 13.45 -0.97
C ILE A 171 22.44 12.29 -1.70
N MET A 172 22.51 11.07 -1.15
CA MET A 172 21.87 9.90 -1.74
C MET A 172 20.39 9.88 -1.32
N PRO A 173 19.42 10.00 -2.26
CA PRO A 173 18.02 9.84 -1.92
C PRO A 173 17.81 8.42 -1.39
N SER A 174 17.16 8.31 -0.22
CA SER A 174 16.68 7.03 0.31
C SER A 174 15.99 6.25 -0.82
N PRO A 175 16.27 4.94 -0.99
CA PRO A 175 15.55 4.16 -1.98
C PRO A 175 14.05 4.24 -1.65
N GLN A 176 13.27 4.75 -2.61
CA GLN A 176 11.81 4.83 -2.56
C GLN A 176 11.19 3.44 -2.64
#